data_AF-A0A1W9VPB7-F1
#
_entry.id   AF-A0A1W9VPB7-F1
#
_cell.length_a   1.000
_cell.length_b   1.000
_cell.length_c   1.000
_cell.angle_alpha   90.00
_cell.angle_beta   90.00
_cell.angle_gamma   90.00
#
_symmetry.space_group_name_H-M   'P 1'
#
loop_
_entity.id
_entity.type
_entity.pdbx_description
1 polymer ?
#
loop_
_entity_poly.entity_id
_entity_poly.type
_entity_poly.pdbx_seq_one_letter_code
_entity_poly.pdbx_strand_id
1 'polypeptide(L)'
;MPRFVLRPVNYTLQTPGRGWNIYTNGNRRIGVINILGPSGITRNHPSNPFTYIENLIDKIKKNCDIVFINFHSKTTAEKQLMFHIVNGKVDALVGSGSRSITADAGVSSKGTAFITDSGRTGSSDSPGGLEPGVEIDKLLTGIPKRSKEINSKLELQGLIISFNNNNVAEDVEIVKYSVKKVENG
;
A
#
# COMPACT_ATOMS: atom_id res chain seq x y z
N MET A 1 11.22 6.82 -18.87
CA MET A 1 10.90 6.41 -17.48
C MET A 1 10.22 5.04 -17.50
N PRO A 2 10.49 4.16 -16.52
CA PRO A 2 9.85 2.84 -16.46
C PRO A 2 8.33 2.98 -16.34
N ARG A 3 7.59 2.31 -17.23
CA ARG A 3 6.12 2.37 -17.34
C ARG A 3 5.38 1.85 -16.08
N PHE A 4 6.06 1.02 -15.31
CA PHE A 4 5.49 0.25 -14.19
C PHE A 4 5.80 0.81 -12.80
N VAL A 5 6.45 1.97 -12.71
CA VAL A 5 6.81 2.58 -11.42
C VAL A 5 5.91 3.78 -11.14
N LEU A 6 5.24 3.75 -9.99
CA LEU A 6 4.39 4.83 -9.50
C LEU A 6 4.97 5.42 -8.21
N ARG A 7 5.08 6.74 -8.16
CA ARG A 7 5.35 7.50 -6.94
C ARG A 7 4.03 7.94 -6.30
N PRO A 8 4.01 8.41 -5.04
CA PRO A 8 2.79 8.98 -4.46
C PRO A 8 2.26 10.16 -5.26
N VAL A 9 0.98 10.14 -5.65
CA VAL A 9 0.34 11.18 -6.49
C VAL A 9 0.35 12.56 -5.85
N ASN A 10 0.35 12.61 -4.51
CA ASN A 10 0.34 13.84 -3.73
C ASN A 10 1.72 14.46 -3.46
N TYR A 11 2.75 14.05 -4.19
CA TYR A 11 3.98 14.84 -4.29
C TYR A 11 3.86 16.02 -5.26
N THR A 12 4.79 16.97 -5.09
CA THR A 12 4.87 18.19 -5.91
C THR A 12 4.94 17.84 -7.39
N LEU A 13 4.47 18.75 -8.25
CA LEU A 13 4.47 18.56 -9.70
C LEU A 13 5.88 18.43 -10.29
N GLN A 14 6.90 18.92 -9.59
CA GLN A 14 8.31 18.79 -10.00
C GLN A 14 8.87 17.38 -9.72
N THR A 15 8.17 16.56 -8.93
CA THR A 15 8.63 15.21 -8.61
C THR A 15 8.55 14.31 -9.84
N PRO A 16 9.68 13.72 -10.29
CA PRO A 16 9.72 12.86 -11.47
C PRO A 16 8.77 11.66 -11.36
N GLY A 17 8.25 11.20 -12.49
CA GLY A 17 7.37 10.02 -12.54
C GLY A 17 5.89 10.37 -12.44
N ARG A 18 5.06 9.33 -12.20
CA ARG A 18 3.60 9.43 -12.22
C ARG A 18 3.01 8.93 -10.92
N GLY A 19 1.89 9.54 -10.52
CA GLY A 19 1.11 9.15 -9.34
C GLY A 19 0.19 7.95 -9.55
N TRP A 20 -0.20 7.75 -10.81
CA TRP A 20 -1.13 6.72 -11.23
C TRP A 20 -0.87 6.34 -12.70
N ASN A 21 -1.36 5.18 -13.11
CA ASN A 21 -1.36 4.75 -14.50
C ASN A 21 -2.48 3.71 -14.74
N ILE A 22 -2.77 3.43 -16.01
CA ILE A 22 -3.73 2.40 -16.40
C ILE A 22 -2.96 1.27 -17.10
N TYR A 23 -3.21 0.05 -16.65
CA TYR A 23 -2.60 -1.17 -17.16
C TYR A 23 -3.68 -2.03 -17.82
N THR A 24 -3.35 -2.65 -18.94
CA THR A 24 -4.27 -3.54 -19.66
C THR A 24 -3.85 -4.98 -19.42
N ASN A 25 -4.80 -5.82 -19.02
CA ASN A 25 -4.63 -7.26 -18.89
C ASN A 25 -5.79 -7.97 -19.61
N GLY A 26 -5.52 -8.54 -20.78
CA GLY A 26 -6.56 -9.01 -21.69
C GLY A 26 -7.53 -7.86 -22.05
N ASN A 27 -8.82 -8.07 -21.81
CA ASN A 27 -9.87 -7.07 -22.08
C ASN A 27 -10.13 -6.12 -20.91
N ARG A 28 -9.43 -6.27 -19.78
CA ARG A 28 -9.61 -5.43 -18.59
C ARG A 28 -8.55 -4.34 -18.51
N ARG A 29 -8.96 -3.14 -18.10
CA ARG A 29 -8.12 -1.98 -17.80
C ARG A 29 -8.14 -1.71 -16.31
N ILE A 30 -6.97 -1.68 -15.68
CA ILE A 30 -6.80 -1.52 -14.24
C ILE A 30 -6.08 -0.19 -14.00
N GLY A 31 -6.79 0.78 -13.43
CA GLY A 31 -6.22 2.02 -12.94
C GLY A 31 -5.59 1.81 -11.57
N VAL A 32 -4.30 2.11 -11.42
CA VAL A 32 -3.58 2.00 -10.15
C VAL A 32 -3.17 3.40 -9.70
N ILE A 33 -3.51 3.75 -8.47
CA ILE A 33 -3.18 5.03 -7.83
C ILE A 33 -2.31 4.75 -6.61
N ASN A 34 -1.18 5.43 -6.50
CA ASN A 34 -0.33 5.38 -5.31
C ASN A 34 -0.46 6.69 -4.53
N ILE A 35 -0.69 6.64 -3.22
CA ILE A 35 -0.96 7.80 -2.37
C ILE A 35 -0.12 7.71 -1.10
N LEU A 36 0.36 8.84 -0.58
CA LEU A 36 1.06 8.95 0.69
C LEU A 36 0.17 9.65 1.75
N GLY A 37 0.03 9.07 2.93
CA GLY A 37 -0.61 9.73 4.07
C GLY A 37 0.30 10.80 4.67
N PRO A 38 -0.21 11.99 5.02
CA PRO A 38 0.63 13.04 5.60
C PRO A 38 1.07 12.73 7.04
N SER A 39 0.30 11.96 7.82
CA SER A 39 0.65 11.66 9.21
C SER A 39 1.93 10.85 9.34
N GLY A 40 2.85 11.32 10.18
CA GLY A 40 4.13 10.66 10.45
C GLY A 40 5.19 10.83 9.35
N ILE A 41 4.91 11.62 8.29
CA ILE A 41 5.88 11.99 7.27
C ILE A 41 6.42 13.39 7.59
N THR A 42 7.68 13.44 8.04
CA THR A 42 8.30 14.69 8.55
C THR A 42 9.24 15.37 7.56
N ARG A 43 9.73 14.64 6.55
CA ARG A 43 10.73 15.16 5.58
C ARG A 43 10.15 15.60 4.25
N ASN A 44 9.06 14.98 3.84
CA ASN A 44 8.39 15.30 2.59
C ASN A 44 7.07 15.95 2.95
N HIS A 45 6.72 17.05 2.29
CA HIS A 45 5.46 17.76 2.52
C HIS A 45 4.46 17.44 1.41
N PRO A 46 3.83 16.25 1.40
CA PRO A 46 2.85 15.92 0.40
C PRO A 46 1.61 16.80 0.56
N SER A 47 0.92 17.09 -0.54
CA SER A 47 -0.39 17.73 -0.48
C SER A 47 -1.40 16.80 0.20
N ASN A 48 -2.42 17.39 0.82
CA ASN A 48 -3.49 16.62 1.46
C ASN A 48 -4.25 15.81 0.39
N PRO A 49 -4.18 14.45 0.38
CA PRO A 49 -4.84 13.65 -0.64
C PRO A 49 -6.37 13.61 -0.47
N PHE A 50 -6.86 13.82 0.75
CA PHE A 50 -8.28 13.74 1.09
C PHE A 50 -9.12 14.80 0.36
N THR A 51 -8.52 15.93 -0.05
CA THR A 51 -9.25 17.04 -0.67
C THR A 51 -9.51 16.87 -2.16
N TYR A 52 -8.83 15.93 -2.84
CA TYR A 52 -8.93 15.78 -4.29
C TYR A 52 -9.03 14.34 -4.79
N ILE A 53 -8.96 13.34 -3.89
CA ILE A 53 -8.96 11.93 -4.30
C ILE A 53 -10.19 11.53 -5.11
N GLU A 54 -11.37 12.06 -4.77
CA GLU A 54 -12.61 11.76 -5.51
C GLU A 54 -12.55 12.27 -6.95
N ASN A 55 -12.13 13.53 -7.15
CA ASN A 55 -11.95 14.11 -8.49
C ASN A 55 -10.93 13.31 -9.33
N LEU A 56 -9.87 12.80 -8.68
CA LEU A 56 -8.88 11.96 -9.34
C LEU A 56 -9.48 10.60 -9.75
N ILE A 57 -10.25 9.97 -8.86
CA ILE A 57 -10.96 8.71 -9.14
C ILE A 57 -11.92 8.91 -10.33
N ASP A 58 -12.74 9.96 -10.32
CA ASP A 58 -13.71 10.25 -11.39
C ASP A 58 -13.05 10.44 -12.75
N LYS A 59 -11.85 11.03 -12.77
CA LYS A 59 -11.06 11.18 -14.01
C LYS A 59 -10.55 9.83 -14.51
N ILE A 60 -10.06 8.97 -13.62
CA ILE A 60 -9.43 7.70 -13.96
C ILE A 60 -10.47 6.65 -14.35
N LYS A 61 -11.59 6.60 -13.64
CA LYS A 61 -12.66 5.59 -13.82
C LYS A 61 -13.32 5.65 -15.21
N LYS A 62 -13.25 6.78 -15.92
CA LYS A 62 -13.67 6.90 -17.32
C LYS A 62 -12.89 6.00 -18.29
N ASN A 63 -11.70 5.57 -17.90
CA ASN A 63 -10.74 4.89 -18.77
C ASN A 63 -10.27 3.53 -18.22
N CYS A 64 -10.89 3.03 -17.15
CA CYS A 64 -10.57 1.73 -16.58
C CYS A 64 -11.81 1.06 -16.02
N ASP A 65 -11.72 -0.27 -15.90
CA ASP A 65 -12.79 -1.11 -15.40
C ASP A 65 -12.66 -1.34 -13.90
N ILE A 66 -11.42 -1.30 -13.38
CA ILE A 66 -11.05 -1.48 -11.98
C ILE A 66 -10.15 -0.32 -11.55
N VAL A 67 -10.44 0.29 -10.40
CA VAL A 67 -9.60 1.28 -9.71
C VAL A 67 -9.04 0.67 -8.43
N PHE A 68 -7.72 0.56 -8.38
CA PHE A 68 -6.95 0.09 -7.24
C PHE A 68 -6.16 1.25 -6.62
N ILE A 69 -6.29 1.44 -5.31
CA ILE A 69 -5.53 2.42 -4.54
C ILE A 69 -4.55 1.69 -3.61
N ASN A 70 -3.26 1.99 -3.74
CA ASN A 70 -2.30 1.77 -2.65
C ASN A 70 -2.21 3.06 -1.82
N PHE A 71 -2.58 2.97 -0.54
CA PHE A 71 -2.47 4.10 0.38
C PHE A 71 -1.39 3.84 1.44
N HIS A 72 -0.22 4.43 1.20
CA HIS A 72 0.92 4.33 2.09
C HIS A 72 0.80 5.35 3.23
N SER A 73 0.45 4.93 4.44
CA SER A 73 0.33 5.81 5.60
C SER A 73 0.87 5.13 6.87
N LYS A 74 1.25 5.92 7.86
CA LYS A 74 1.68 5.43 9.17
C LYS A 74 0.54 5.11 10.12
N THR A 75 -0.58 5.83 10.02
CA THR A 75 -1.68 5.71 10.98
C THR A 75 -2.80 4.85 10.41
N THR A 76 -3.39 4.01 11.26
CA THR A 76 -4.58 3.23 10.90
C THR A 76 -5.77 4.15 10.63
N ALA A 77 -5.90 5.23 11.42
CA ALA A 77 -6.97 6.21 11.29
C ALA A 77 -7.03 6.86 9.90
N GLU A 78 -5.90 7.31 9.34
CA GLU A 78 -5.91 7.88 7.98
C GLU A 78 -6.40 6.87 6.96
N LYS A 79 -5.94 5.62 7.04
CA LYS A 79 -6.28 4.57 6.07
C LYS A 79 -7.76 4.19 6.12
N GLN A 80 -8.30 4.05 7.33
CA GLN A 80 -9.73 3.79 7.53
C GLN A 80 -10.59 4.98 7.08
N LEU A 81 -10.20 6.21 7.40
CA LEU A 81 -10.91 7.41 6.92
C LEU A 81 -10.87 7.54 5.39
N MET A 82 -9.71 7.26 4.77
CA MET A 82 -9.60 7.24 3.31
C MET A 82 -10.54 6.19 2.71
N PHE A 83 -10.58 4.99 3.30
CA PHE A 83 -11.54 3.96 2.89
C PHE A 83 -12.98 4.46 2.97
N HIS A 84 -13.40 5.10 4.07
CA HIS A 84 -14.74 5.66 4.17
C HIS A 84 -15.07 6.70 3.08
N ILE A 85 -14.08 7.49 2.66
CA ILE A 85 -14.24 8.46 1.56
C ILE A 85 -14.41 7.76 0.20
N VAL A 86 -13.60 6.74 -0.09
CA VAL A 86 -13.57 6.11 -1.42
C VAL A 86 -14.46 4.88 -1.57
N ASN A 87 -15.06 4.38 -0.47
CA ASN A 87 -15.86 3.16 -0.46
C ASN A 87 -17.07 3.26 -1.40
N GLY A 88 -17.19 2.31 -2.33
CA GLY A 88 -18.16 2.29 -3.42
C GLY A 88 -17.76 3.11 -4.66
N LYS A 89 -16.66 3.85 -4.60
CA LYS A 89 -16.12 4.62 -5.75
C LYS A 89 -14.96 3.88 -6.43
N VAL A 90 -14.23 3.08 -5.67
CA VAL A 90 -13.11 2.24 -6.15
C VAL A 90 -13.34 0.78 -5.83
N ASP A 91 -12.60 -0.08 -6.51
CA ASP A 91 -12.75 -1.54 -6.41
C ASP A 91 -11.84 -2.12 -5.33
N ALA A 92 -10.71 -1.47 -5.05
CA ALA A 92 -9.84 -1.83 -3.93
C ALA A 92 -9.08 -0.63 -3.33
N LEU A 93 -8.97 -0.59 -2.00
CA LEU A 93 -8.02 0.24 -1.27
C LEU A 93 -7.17 -0.64 -0.36
N VAL A 94 -5.87 -0.71 -0.65
CA VAL A 94 -4.90 -1.47 0.14
C VAL A 94 -3.98 -0.51 0.88
N GLY A 95 -4.00 -0.59 2.20
CA GLY A 95 -3.06 0.15 3.03
C GLY A 95 -1.64 -0.44 2.99
N SER A 96 -0.64 0.42 3.16
CA SER A 96 0.76 0.03 3.40
C SER A 96 1.47 1.02 4.31
N GLY A 97 2.69 0.68 4.75
CA GLY A 97 3.59 1.60 5.46
C GLY A 97 3.74 1.38 6.96
N SER A 98 2.85 0.61 7.59
CA SER A 98 2.97 0.16 8.99
C SER A 98 3.92 -1.03 9.12
N ARG A 99 4.11 -1.80 8.04
CA ARG A 99 5.00 -3.00 7.96
C ARG A 99 4.52 -4.20 8.79
N SER A 100 3.25 -4.18 9.22
CA SER A 100 2.60 -5.25 9.97
C SER A 100 1.24 -5.49 9.35
N ILE A 101 1.02 -6.69 8.82
CA ILE A 101 -0.23 -7.06 8.17
C ILE A 101 -1.38 -7.07 9.18
N THR A 102 -2.52 -6.47 8.81
CA THR A 102 -3.72 -6.41 9.65
C THR A 102 -4.71 -7.54 9.31
N ALA A 103 -5.62 -7.84 10.23
CA ALA A 103 -6.59 -8.93 10.08
C ALA A 103 -7.97 -8.46 9.56
N ASP A 104 -8.11 -7.18 9.21
CA ASP A 104 -9.35 -6.53 8.79
C ASP A 104 -9.58 -6.56 7.27
N ALA A 105 -8.97 -7.52 6.58
CA ALA A 105 -9.19 -7.73 5.16
C ALA A 105 -10.65 -8.12 4.89
N GLY A 106 -11.24 -7.52 3.86
CA GLY A 106 -12.58 -7.90 3.43
C GLY A 106 -13.12 -7.05 2.29
N VAL A 107 -14.32 -7.38 1.85
CA VAL A 107 -15.07 -6.63 0.85
C VAL A 107 -16.23 -5.92 1.53
N SER A 108 -16.40 -4.63 1.25
CA SER A 108 -17.51 -3.84 1.78
C SER A 108 -18.83 -4.21 1.12
N SER A 109 -19.96 -3.86 1.75
CA SER A 109 -21.28 -3.99 1.14
C SER A 109 -21.46 -3.17 -0.15
N LYS A 110 -20.55 -2.23 -0.44
CA LYS A 110 -20.52 -1.43 -1.67
C LYS A 110 -19.55 -1.99 -2.72
N GLY A 111 -18.96 -3.16 -2.48
CA GLY A 111 -18.08 -3.84 -3.44
C GLY A 111 -16.64 -3.35 -3.46
N THR A 112 -16.17 -2.63 -2.43
CA THR A 112 -14.76 -2.21 -2.32
C THR A 112 -13.99 -3.16 -1.44
N ALA A 113 -12.93 -3.78 -1.97
CA ALA A 113 -11.96 -4.54 -1.19
C ALA A 113 -11.09 -3.60 -0.33
N PHE A 114 -10.81 -3.99 0.91
CA PHE A 114 -10.06 -3.18 1.86
C PHE A 114 -9.18 -4.01 2.79
N ILE A 115 -8.06 -3.42 3.20
CA ILE A 115 -7.26 -3.81 4.36
C ILE A 115 -6.54 -2.57 4.92
N THR A 116 -6.35 -2.49 6.24
CA THR A 116 -5.60 -1.39 6.84
C THR A 116 -4.09 -1.46 6.56
N ASP A 117 -3.44 -2.62 6.52
CA ASP A 117 -2.05 -2.73 6.06
C ASP A 117 -1.79 -4.11 5.48
N SER A 118 -1.24 -4.15 4.27
CA SER A 118 -0.82 -5.40 3.60
C SER A 118 0.49 -5.99 4.16
N GLY A 119 1.08 -5.34 5.17
CA GLY A 119 2.25 -5.83 5.87
C GLY A 119 3.55 -5.54 5.13
N ARG A 120 4.43 -6.53 5.16
CA ARG A 120 5.77 -6.43 4.58
C ARG A 120 6.25 -7.80 4.12
N THR A 121 6.85 -7.81 2.94
CA THR A 121 7.67 -8.94 2.49
C THR A 121 9.11 -8.79 2.98
N GLY A 122 9.60 -9.76 3.75
CA GLY A 122 10.93 -9.79 4.37
C GLY A 122 10.93 -10.52 5.72
N SER A 123 11.90 -10.22 6.59
CA SER A 123 12.11 -10.96 7.86
C SER A 123 10.97 -10.93 8.87
N SER A 124 10.15 -11.98 8.95
CA SER A 124 8.91 -11.99 9.75
C SER A 124 9.13 -11.87 11.27
N ASP A 125 10.30 -12.25 11.78
CA ASP A 125 10.62 -12.30 13.20
C ASP A 125 11.37 -11.08 13.73
N SER A 126 11.34 -9.96 13.00
CA SER A 126 12.06 -8.74 13.37
C SER A 126 11.21 -7.46 13.23
N PRO A 127 11.43 -6.44 14.07
CA PRO A 127 10.63 -5.22 14.10
C PRO A 127 10.78 -4.45 12.79
N GLY A 128 9.76 -4.53 11.93
CA GLY A 128 9.74 -3.87 10.64
C GLY A 128 10.89 -4.28 9.70
N GLY A 129 11.50 -5.46 9.90
CA GLY A 129 12.63 -5.96 9.11
C GLY A 129 14.01 -5.49 9.59
N LEU A 130 14.10 -4.86 10.76
CA LEU A 130 15.34 -4.30 11.31
C LEU A 130 15.95 -5.21 12.39
N GLU A 131 17.26 -5.04 12.64
CA GLU A 131 18.00 -5.73 13.70
C GLU A 131 17.53 -5.20 15.08
N PRO A 132 16.92 -6.05 15.94
CA PRO A 132 16.32 -5.59 17.20
C PRO A 132 17.29 -4.85 18.10
N GLY A 133 18.53 -5.34 18.25
CA GLY A 133 19.52 -4.74 19.15
C GLY A 133 19.84 -3.28 18.81
N VAL A 134 19.95 -2.95 17.52
CA VAL A 134 20.22 -1.57 17.07
C VAL A 134 19.04 -0.65 17.33
N GLU A 135 17.82 -1.12 17.12
CA GLU A 135 16.62 -0.30 17.36
C GLU A 135 16.34 -0.13 18.86
N ILE A 136 16.55 -1.18 19.67
CA ILE A 136 16.45 -1.13 21.14
C ILE A 136 17.47 -0.13 21.70
N ASP A 137 18.72 -0.19 21.26
CA ASP A 137 19.77 0.68 21.77
C ASP A 137 19.51 2.17 21.45
N LYS A 138 18.92 2.50 20.30
CA LYS A 138 18.45 3.87 20.02
C LYS A 138 17.40 4.34 20.99
N LEU A 139 16.45 3.46 21.34
CA LEU A 139 15.39 3.79 22.29
C LEU A 139 15.93 3.96 23.71
N LEU A 140 16.87 3.10 24.13
CA LEU A 140 17.47 3.15 25.46
C LEU A 140 18.43 4.33 25.65
N THR A 141 19.23 4.65 24.63
CA THR A 141 20.29 5.66 24.75
C THR A 141 19.88 7.04 24.22
N GLY A 142 18.89 7.11 23.33
CA GLY A 142 18.56 8.31 22.57
C GLY A 142 19.61 8.70 21.54
N ILE A 143 20.71 7.95 21.40
CA ILE A 143 21.79 8.26 20.47
C ILE A 143 21.39 7.80 19.06
N PRO A 144 21.45 8.67 18.04
CA PRO A 144 21.18 8.27 16.67
C PRO A 144 22.16 7.19 16.21
N LYS A 145 21.61 6.02 15.84
CA LYS A 145 22.34 4.96 15.16
C LYS A 145 21.68 4.60 13.85
N ARG A 146 22.47 4.15 12.88
CA ARG A 146 21.94 3.69 11.58
C ARG A 146 21.22 2.36 11.78
N SER A 147 19.95 2.29 11.37
CA SER A 147 19.21 1.03 11.30
C SER A 147 19.90 0.03 10.38
N LYS A 148 19.88 -1.25 10.76
CA LYS A 148 20.41 -2.35 9.97
C LYS A 148 19.27 -3.30 9.63
N GLU A 149 19.16 -3.67 8.36
CA GLU A 149 18.20 -4.68 7.91
C GLU A 149 18.71 -6.08 8.26
N ILE A 150 17.79 -6.98 8.55
CA ILE A 150 18.08 -8.40 8.79
C ILE A 150 17.31 -9.24 7.77
N ASN A 151 17.87 -10.39 7.40
CA ASN A 151 17.29 -11.39 6.50
C ASN A 151 17.13 -12.74 7.25
N SER A 152 16.24 -12.77 8.24
CA SER A 152 15.91 -13.94 9.07
C SER A 152 14.45 -14.32 8.84
N LYS A 153 14.10 -15.61 8.78
CA LYS A 153 12.72 -16.11 8.58
C LYS A 153 11.93 -15.28 7.56
N LEU A 154 12.43 -15.22 6.34
CA LEU A 154 11.82 -14.45 5.26
C LEU A 154 10.40 -14.93 5.01
N GLU A 155 9.48 -13.98 4.89
CA GLU A 155 8.07 -14.23 4.60
C GLU A 155 7.60 -13.25 3.53
N LEU A 156 6.88 -13.77 2.54
CA LEU A 156 6.11 -12.96 1.60
C LEU A 156 4.74 -12.71 2.24
N GLN A 157 4.37 -11.44 2.33
CA GLN A 157 3.06 -11.01 2.80
C GLN A 157 2.37 -10.20 1.69
N GLY A 158 1.07 -10.44 1.52
CA GLY A 158 0.27 -9.74 0.53
C GLY A 158 -1.19 -10.17 0.58
N LEU A 159 -1.90 -9.88 -0.51
CA LEU A 159 -3.32 -10.15 -0.65
C LEU A 159 -3.62 -10.69 -2.03
N ILE A 160 -4.59 -11.58 -2.11
CA ILE A 160 -5.28 -11.96 -3.35
C ILE A 160 -6.67 -11.34 -3.28
N ILE A 161 -7.01 -10.52 -4.28
CA ILE A 161 -8.34 -9.92 -4.40
C ILE A 161 -9.00 -10.51 -5.64
N SER A 162 -10.14 -11.13 -5.44
CA SER A 162 -10.93 -11.73 -6.51
C SER A 162 -12.04 -10.77 -6.96
N PHE A 163 -12.20 -10.65 -8.27
CA PHE A 163 -13.22 -9.81 -8.90
C PHE A 163 -14.10 -10.66 -9.81
N ASN A 164 -15.42 -10.49 -9.70
CA ASN A 164 -16.38 -11.19 -10.53
C ASN A 164 -16.39 -10.66 -11.98
N ASN A 165 -17.27 -11.22 -12.82
CA ASN A 165 -17.40 -10.82 -14.22
C ASN A 165 -17.88 -9.36 -14.44
N ASN A 166 -18.49 -8.75 -13.42
CA ASN A 166 -18.91 -7.36 -13.42
C ASN A 166 -17.86 -6.41 -12.82
N ASN A 167 -16.63 -6.90 -12.61
CA ASN A 167 -15.51 -6.19 -11.99
C ASN A 167 -15.73 -5.75 -10.54
N VAL A 168 -16.71 -6.33 -9.85
CA VAL A 168 -16.95 -6.07 -8.42
C VAL A 168 -16.10 -7.04 -7.59
N ALA A 169 -15.42 -6.53 -6.56
CA ALA A 169 -14.67 -7.38 -5.64
C ALA A 169 -15.62 -8.33 -4.90
N GLU A 170 -15.25 -9.61 -4.78
CA GLU A 170 -16.07 -10.63 -4.11
C GLU A 170 -15.36 -11.32 -2.95
N ASP A 171 -14.02 -11.35 -2.98
CA ASP A 171 -13.22 -11.97 -1.93
C ASP A 171 -11.85 -11.30 -1.78
N VAL A 172 -11.31 -11.36 -0.57
CA VAL A 172 -9.97 -10.88 -0.21
C VAL A 172 -9.30 -11.89 0.71
N GLU A 173 -8.27 -12.56 0.20
CA GLU A 173 -7.46 -13.51 0.96
C GLU A 173 -6.13 -12.88 1.38
N ILE A 174 -5.80 -12.99 2.67
CA ILE A 174 -4.46 -12.65 3.18
C ILE A 174 -3.50 -13.78 2.86
N VAL A 175 -2.38 -13.43 2.23
CA VAL A 175 -1.32 -14.37 1.88
C VAL A 175 -0.11 -14.17 2.80
N LYS A 176 0.37 -15.26 3.38
CA LYS A 176 1.65 -15.35 4.10
C LYS A 176 2.38 -16.63 3.70
N TYR A 177 3.51 -16.49 3.02
CA TYR A 177 4.32 -17.63 2.62
C TYR A 177 5.75 -17.49 3.13
N SER A 178 6.21 -18.49 3.89
CA SER A 178 7.63 -18.57 4.24
C SER A 178 8.48 -18.76 2.99
N VAL A 179 9.49 -17.92 2.83
CA VAL A 179 10.40 -17.92 1.69
C VAL A 179 11.74 -18.46 2.15
N LYS A 180 12.26 -19.47 1.45
CA LYS A 180 13.65 -19.89 1.63
C LYS A 180 14.54 -18.94 0.83
N LYS A 181 15.66 -18.53 1.44
CA LYS A 181 16.67 -17.79 0.71
C LYS A 181 17.17 -18.68 -0.43
N VAL A 182 17.02 -18.22 -1.67
CA VAL A 182 17.70 -18.86 -2.78
C VAL A 182 19.18 -18.50 -2.62
N GLU A 183 20.01 -19.49 -2.33
CA GLU A 183 21.46 -19.34 -2.46
C GLU A 183 21.75 -19.18 -3.95
N ASN A 184 21.76 -17.94 -4.42
CA ASN A 184 22.40 -17.65 -5.70
C ASN A 184 23.90 -17.87 -5.47
N GLY A 185 24.44 -18.92 -6.09
CA GLY A 185 25.88 -19.18 -6.16
C GLY A 185 26.65 -18.06 -6.84
#